data_AF-A0A1T5CNI2-F1
#
_entry.id   AF-A0A1T5CNI2-F1
#
_cell.length_a   1.000
_cell.length_b   1.000
_cell.length_c   1.000
_cell.angle_alpha   90.00
_cell.angle_beta   90.00
_cell.angle_gamma   90.00
#
_symmetry.space_group_name_H-M   'P 1'
#
loop_
_entity.id
_entity.type
_entity.pdbx_description
1 polymer ?
#
loop_
_entity_poly.entity_id
_entity_poly.type
_entity_poly.pdbx_seq_one_letter_code
_entity_poly.pdbx_strand_id
1 'polypeptide(L)'
;MTIMLAAILMVASIQHAPKSQKRPLRQPYPETGFWVTESSFLKNSTLVRYYANSNHLVSTVTEPTNLDITKVSVRRYLNKKLAEELAKDTTKASIQKIYETN
;
A
#
# COMPACT_ATOMS: atom_id res chain seq x y z
N MET A 1 -5.28 65.27 31.66
CA MET A 1 -5.38 64.20 32.67
C MET A 1 -5.64 62.88 31.96
N THR A 2 -4.69 61.98 32.12
CA THR A 2 -4.71 60.57 31.69
C THR A 2 -5.84 59.81 32.39
N ILE A 3 -6.61 58.99 31.66
CA ILE A 3 -6.90 57.61 32.05
C ILE A 3 -6.99 56.77 30.78
N MET A 4 -5.98 55.91 30.67
CA MET A 4 -5.83 54.77 29.80
C MET A 4 -6.86 53.71 30.24
N LEU A 5 -7.62 53.11 29.32
CA LEU A 5 -8.12 51.75 29.54
C LEU A 5 -8.37 51.03 28.22
N ALA A 6 -7.37 50.24 27.83
CA ALA A 6 -7.48 49.22 26.82
C ALA A 6 -8.36 48.08 27.38
N ALA A 7 -9.47 47.79 26.71
CA ALA A 7 -10.21 46.56 26.91
C ALA A 7 -10.19 45.78 25.59
N ILE A 8 -9.14 44.98 25.45
CA ILE A 8 -8.94 44.01 24.39
C ILE A 8 -10.00 42.91 24.59
N LEU A 9 -11.10 42.96 23.84
CA LEU A 9 -11.97 41.80 23.71
C LEU A 9 -11.33 40.84 22.69
N MET A 10 -10.54 39.90 23.19
CA MET A 10 -10.20 38.67 22.47
C MET A 10 -11.46 37.84 22.28
N VAL A 11 -12.17 38.02 21.16
CA VAL A 11 -13.13 37.01 20.71
C VAL A 11 -12.32 35.96 19.97
N ALA A 12 -11.94 34.92 20.72
CA ALA A 12 -11.29 33.74 20.19
C ALA A 12 -12.15 33.16 19.06
N SER A 13 -11.59 33.17 17.86
CA SER A 13 -12.11 32.55 16.66
C SER A 13 -12.23 31.04 16.86
N ILE A 14 -13.40 30.58 17.28
CA ILE A 14 -13.73 29.15 17.25
C ILE A 14 -14.12 28.80 15.80
N GLN A 15 -13.11 28.65 14.96
CA GLN A 15 -13.26 27.96 13.68
C GLN A 15 -13.41 26.47 13.98
N HIS A 16 -14.64 25.99 14.16
CA HIS A 16 -14.96 24.57 14.06
C HIS A 16 -14.77 24.14 12.60
N ALA A 17 -13.52 23.88 12.22
CA ALA A 17 -13.24 23.08 11.04
C ALA A 17 -13.84 21.70 11.30
N PRO A 18 -14.81 21.21 10.49
CA PRO A 18 -15.16 19.81 10.55
C PRO A 18 -13.88 19.03 10.24
N LYS A 19 -13.42 18.21 11.19
CA LYS A 19 -12.36 17.24 10.94
C LYS A 19 -12.86 16.33 9.84
N SER A 20 -12.57 16.69 8.59
CA SER A 20 -12.65 15.80 7.44
C SER A 20 -11.81 14.60 7.82
N GLN A 21 -12.48 13.53 8.23
CA GLN A 21 -11.90 12.24 8.53
C GLN A 21 -11.20 11.81 7.24
N LYS A 22 -9.89 12.11 7.16
CA LYS A 22 -9.04 11.72 6.04
C LYS A 22 -9.15 10.21 5.99
N ARG A 23 -10.01 9.70 5.09
CA ARG A 23 -10.00 8.28 4.71
C ARG A 23 -8.54 7.95 4.46
N PRO A 24 -7.99 6.87 5.01
CA PRO A 24 -6.64 6.47 4.67
C PRO A 24 -6.62 6.27 3.16
N LEU A 25 -6.05 7.24 2.44
CA LEU A 25 -5.83 7.20 0.99
C LEU A 25 -4.65 6.27 0.67
N ARG A 26 -4.41 5.28 1.53
CA ARG A 26 -3.46 4.22 1.31
C ARG A 26 -4.29 3.04 0.88
N GLN A 27 -4.09 2.61 -0.37
CA GLN A 27 -4.53 1.29 -0.80
C GLN A 27 -4.20 0.30 0.33
N PRO A 28 -5.11 -0.61 0.71
CA PRO A 28 -4.78 -1.65 1.67
C PRO A 28 -3.51 -2.33 1.16
N TYR A 29 -2.44 -2.20 1.94
CA TYR A 29 -1.23 -2.96 1.71
C TYR A 29 -1.66 -4.43 1.81
N PRO A 30 -1.33 -5.31 0.85
CA PRO A 30 -1.69 -6.70 1.01
C PRO A 30 -0.92 -7.21 2.23
N GLU A 31 -1.61 -7.51 3.32
CA GLU A 31 -0.99 -8.04 4.56
C GLU A 31 -0.22 -9.35 4.30
N THR A 32 -0.41 -9.94 3.11
CA THR A 32 0.03 -11.27 2.73
C THR A 32 1.15 -11.30 1.68
N GLY A 33 1.56 -10.17 1.07
CA GLY A 33 2.64 -10.17 0.07
C GLY A 33 2.78 -8.90 -0.77
N PHE A 34 3.68 -8.93 -1.74
CA PHE A 34 3.95 -7.81 -2.65
C PHE A 34 4.35 -8.32 -4.04
N TRP A 35 4.35 -7.43 -5.03
CA TRP A 35 4.79 -7.74 -6.39
C TRP A 35 5.87 -6.75 -6.84
N VAL A 36 6.75 -7.21 -7.73
CA VAL A 36 7.81 -6.41 -8.34
C VAL A 36 7.72 -6.56 -9.84
N THR A 37 7.76 -5.44 -10.56
CA THR A 37 7.73 -5.41 -12.02
C THR A 37 9.08 -4.98 -12.57
N GLU A 38 9.57 -5.72 -13.56
CA GLU A 38 10.77 -5.43 -14.32
C GLU A 38 10.38 -5.31 -15.80
N SER A 39 10.34 -4.08 -16.31
CA SER A 39 10.02 -3.80 -17.71
C SER A 39 11.27 -3.93 -18.58
N SER A 40 11.24 -4.82 -19.56
CA SER A 40 12.32 -4.95 -20.53
C SER A 40 12.04 -4.06 -21.74
N PHE A 41 12.79 -2.95 -21.87
CA PHE A 41 12.68 -2.03 -23.01
C PHE A 41 12.92 -2.71 -24.37
N LEU A 42 13.69 -3.81 -24.39
CA LEU A 42 14.03 -4.54 -25.61
C LEU A 42 12.92 -5.47 -26.10
N LYS A 43 12.06 -5.97 -25.18
CA LYS A 43 11.10 -7.05 -25.46
C LYS A 43 9.64 -6.61 -25.38
N ASN A 44 9.38 -5.33 -25.10
CA ASN A 44 8.03 -4.77 -24.90
C ASN A 44 7.18 -5.57 -23.89
N SER A 45 7.83 -6.23 -22.93
CA SER A 45 7.21 -7.10 -21.95
C SER A 45 7.57 -6.68 -20.54
N THR A 46 6.70 -7.00 -19.60
CA THR A 46 6.94 -6.79 -18.17
C THR A 46 7.02 -8.13 -17.47
N LEU A 47 8.15 -8.40 -16.85
CA LEU A 47 8.29 -9.53 -15.94
C LEU A 47 7.77 -9.10 -14.56
N VAL A 48 6.83 -9.88 -14.03
CA VAL A 48 6.20 -9.65 -12.74
C VAL A 48 6.59 -10.79 -11.81
N ARG A 49 7.20 -10.44 -10.67
CA ARG A 49 7.53 -11.38 -9.60
C ARG A 49 6.57 -11.14 -8.44
N TYR A 50 5.90 -12.20 -7.98
CA TYR A 50 5.00 -12.17 -6.84
C TYR A 50 5.70 -12.77 -5.63
N TYR A 51 5.67 -12.07 -4.50
CA TYR A 51 6.31 -12.46 -3.26
C TYR A 51 5.29 -12.56 -2.14
N ALA A 52 5.49 -13.53 -1.25
CA ALA A 52 4.84 -13.55 0.06
C ALA A 52 5.50 -12.53 0.98
N ASN A 53 4.82 -12.16 2.07
CA ASN A 53 5.34 -11.20 3.05
C ASN A 53 6.63 -11.69 3.75
N SER A 54 6.92 -12.99 3.70
CA SER A 54 8.17 -13.60 4.16
C SER A 54 9.36 -13.39 3.19
N ASN A 55 9.22 -12.54 2.17
CA ASN A 55 10.15 -12.38 1.04
C ASN A 55 10.36 -13.65 0.21
N HIS A 56 9.49 -14.65 0.36
CA HIS A 56 9.50 -15.86 -0.45
C HIS A 56 8.93 -15.56 -1.85
N LEU A 57 9.63 -15.96 -2.91
CA LEU A 57 9.15 -15.83 -4.28
C LEU A 57 8.07 -16.88 -4.54
N VAL A 58 6.84 -16.43 -4.78
CA VAL A 58 5.68 -17.29 -5.04
C VAL A 58 5.63 -17.69 -6.50
N SER A 59 5.71 -16.71 -7.40
CA SER A 59 5.69 -16.97 -8.84
C SER A 59 6.31 -15.84 -9.66
N THR A 60 6.72 -16.18 -10.88
CA THR A 60 7.21 -15.24 -11.88
C THR A 60 6.39 -15.38 -13.15
N VAL A 61 5.84 -14.27 -13.63
CA VAL A 61 4.96 -14.21 -14.81
C VAL A 61 5.50 -13.17 -15.77
N THR A 62 5.61 -13.51 -17.04
CA THR A 62 5.95 -12.54 -18.09
C THR A 62 4.67 -12.08 -18.77
N GLU A 63 4.33 -10.81 -18.62
CA GLU A 63 3.21 -10.19 -19.30
C GLU A 63 3.67 -9.70 -20.67
N PRO A 64 2.93 -9.99 -21.76
CA PRO A 64 3.34 -9.71 -23.13
C PRO A 64 3.26 -8.21 -23.51
N THR A 65 2.92 -7.36 -22.54
CA THR A 65 2.80 -5.91 -22.73
C THR A 65 3.54 -5.18 -21.61
N ASN A 66 3.96 -3.95 -21.89
CA ASN A 66 4.57 -3.11 -20.89
C ASN A 66 3.50 -2.56 -19.93
N LEU A 67 3.52 -3.02 -18.69
CA LEU A 67 2.57 -2.61 -17.66
C LEU A 67 2.96 -1.27 -17.05
N ASP A 68 2.05 -0.31 -17.13
CA ASP A 68 2.20 0.98 -16.46
C ASP A 68 1.64 0.92 -15.03
N ILE A 69 2.55 0.73 -14.06
CA ILE A 69 2.22 0.63 -12.63
C ILE A 69 1.66 1.93 -12.02
N THR A 70 1.76 3.06 -12.72
CA THR A 70 1.17 4.33 -12.26
C THR A 70 -0.35 4.31 -12.38
N LYS A 71 -0.90 3.47 -13.27
CA LYS A 71 -2.34 3.29 -13.46
C LYS A 71 -2.96 2.45 -12.35
N VAL A 72 -4.07 2.94 -11.79
CA VAL A 72 -4.83 2.25 -10.73
C VAL A 72 -5.37 0.89 -11.22
N SER A 73 -5.78 0.79 -12.49
CA SER A 73 -6.27 -0.47 -13.09
C SER A 73 -5.20 -1.55 -13.10
N VAL A 74 -3.96 -1.21 -13.46
CA VAL A 74 -2.82 -2.13 -13.47
C VAL A 74 -2.49 -2.58 -12.05
N ARG A 75 -2.43 -1.66 -11.07
CA ARG A 75 -2.23 -2.04 -9.66
C ARG A 75 -3.32 -2.97 -9.13
N ARG A 76 -4.59 -2.73 -9.51
CA ARG A 76 -5.72 -3.60 -9.13
C ARG A 76 -5.58 -4.99 -9.76
N TYR A 77 -5.20 -5.06 -11.03
CA TYR A 77 -4.93 -6.33 -11.72
C TYR A 77 -3.83 -7.12 -11.02
N LEU A 78 -2.68 -6.48 -10.75
CA LEU A 78 -1.54 -7.11 -10.09
C LEU A 78 -1.88 -7.56 -8.66
N ASN A 79 -2.64 -6.76 -7.91
CA ASN A 79 -3.10 -7.15 -6.58
C ASN A 79 -4.05 -8.36 -6.61
N LYS A 80 -4.95 -8.43 -7.62
CA LYS A 80 -5.84 -9.59 -7.80
C LYS A 80 -5.03 -10.85 -8.11
N LYS A 81 -4.10 -10.77 -9.06
CA LYS A 81 -3.18 -11.86 -9.40
C LYS A 81 -2.34 -12.30 -8.20
N LEU A 82 -1.79 -11.37 -7.42
CA LEU A 82 -1.05 -11.67 -6.20
C LEU A 82 -1.91 -12.48 -5.22
N ALA A 83 -3.17 -12.11 -5.02
CA ALA A 83 -4.07 -12.85 -4.14
C ALA A 83 -4.35 -14.27 -4.65
N GLU A 84 -4.54 -14.45 -5.96
CA GLU A 84 -4.72 -15.77 -6.59
C GLU A 84 -3.47 -16.65 -6.45
N GLU A 85 -2.28 -16.09 -6.66
CA GLU A 85 -1.01 -16.81 -6.53
C GLU A 85 -0.72 -17.18 -5.07
N LEU A 86 -0.97 -16.26 -4.13
CA LEU A 86 -0.83 -16.53 -2.68
C LEU A 86 -1.87 -17.51 -2.12
N ALA A 87 -2.99 -17.73 -2.81
CA ALA A 87 -3.98 -18.73 -2.44
C ALA A 87 -3.57 -20.14 -2.92
N LYS A 88 -2.82 -20.22 -4.04
CA LYS A 88 -2.24 -21.47 -4.54
C LYS A 88 -0.97 -21.88 -3.78
N ASP A 89 -0.29 -20.90 -3.19
CA ASP A 89 0.91 -21.12 -2.39
C ASP A 89 0.60 -21.87 -1.09
N THR A 90 0.72 -23.19 -1.13
CA THR A 90 0.56 -24.10 0.02
C THR A 90 1.73 -24.02 1.00
N THR A 91 2.80 -23.28 0.68
CA THR A 91 4.00 -23.13 1.54
C THR A 91 3.69 -22.38 2.85
N LYS A 92 2.55 -21.69 2.94
CA LYS A 92 2.01 -21.18 4.22
C LYS A 92 1.70 -22.26 5.25
N ALA A 93 1.51 -23.52 4.82
CA ALA A 93 1.27 -24.64 5.74
C ALA A 93 2.53 -25.11 6.47
N SER A 94 3.74 -24.75 6.00
CA SER A 94 5.01 -25.26 6.54
C SER A 94 5.84 -24.23 7.31
N ILE A 95 5.40 -22.97 7.40
CA ILE A 95 6.00 -22.00 8.34
C ILE A 95 5.53 -22.37 9.74
N GLN A 96 6.14 -23.41 10.33
CA GLN A 96 6.08 -23.67 11.75
C GLN A 96 6.42 -22.37 12.46
N LYS A 97 5.43 -21.80 13.15
CA LYS A 97 5.65 -20.75 14.14
C LYS A 97 6.59 -21.36 15.18
N ILE A 98 7.89 -21.08 15.05
CA ILE A 98 8.85 -21.30 16.11
C ILE A 98 8.49 -20.26 17.16
N TYR A 99 7.52 -20.60 18.01
CA TYR A 99 7.36 -19.91 19.27
C TYR A 99 8.59 -20.28 20.09
N GLU A 100 9.36 -19.26 20.47
CA GLU A 100 10.50 -19.41 21.36
C GLU A 100 10.04 -20.11 22.64
N THR A 101 10.50 -21.33 22.86
CA THR A 101 10.36 -22.03 24.13
C THR A 101 11.39 -21.42 25.08
N ASN A 102 10.93 -20.65 26.07
CA ASN A 102 11.70 -20.35 27.28
C ASN A 102 11.81 -21.58 28.16
#